data_AF-A0A6G1ZM34-F1
#
_entry.id   AF-A0A6G1ZM34-F1
#
_cell.length_a   1.000
_cell.length_b   1.000
_cell.length_c   1.000
_cell.angle_alpha   90.00
_cell.angle_beta   90.00
_cell.angle_gamma   90.00
#
_symmetry.space_group_name_H-M   'P 1'
#
loop_
_entity.id
_entity.type
_entity.pdbx_description
1 polymer ?
#
loop_
_entity_poly.entity_id
_entity_poly.type
_entity_poly.pdbx_seq_one_letter_code
_entity_poly.pdbx_strand_id
1 'polypeptide(L)'
;METRVMLTMESRIHGNMYVRFGGRLVETYHRKVAKRCWPSLLKEIADLCGIRKNLTTHTARHSFASVIALSNNVSQPNVAKMLGHSSTRMTQHYAKVLDQTILKDMQAVEKLLSV
;
A
#
# COMPACT_ATOMS: atom_id res chain seq x y z
N MET A 1 17.01 -38.36 -9.35
CA MET A 1 16.84 -37.08 -10.07
C MET A 1 16.00 -36.17 -9.18
N GLU A 2 16.66 -35.35 -8.36
CA GLU A 2 15.97 -34.37 -7.53
C GLU A 2 15.45 -33.24 -8.42
N THR A 3 14.12 -33.07 -8.48
CA THR A 3 13.49 -31.92 -9.12
C THR A 3 13.82 -30.67 -8.32
N ARG A 4 14.93 -30.01 -8.69
CA ARG A 4 15.26 -28.66 -8.21
C ARG A 4 14.29 -27.67 -8.83
N VAL A 5 13.20 -27.36 -8.13
CA VAL A 5 12.40 -26.17 -8.43
C VAL A 5 13.15 -24.97 -7.83
N MET A 6 13.86 -24.22 -8.68
CA MET A 6 14.35 -22.89 -8.32
C MET A 6 13.15 -21.96 -8.23
N LEU A 7 12.73 -21.60 -7.01
CA LEU A 7 11.95 -20.38 -6.83
C LEU A 7 12.89 -19.22 -7.14
N THR A 8 12.59 -18.45 -8.18
CA THR A 8 13.34 -17.29 -8.68
C THR A 8 13.33 -16.09 -7.70
N MET A 9 13.44 -16.33 -6.40
CA MET A 9 13.64 -15.29 -5.42
C MET A 9 15.12 -15.18 -5.11
N GLU A 10 15.82 -14.45 -5.97
CA GLU A 10 17.14 -13.92 -5.65
C GLU A 10 17.06 -13.10 -4.36
N SER A 11 17.53 -13.70 -3.27
CA SER A 11 18.76 -13.26 -2.62
C SER A 11 18.96 -11.75 -2.50
N ARG A 12 18.26 -11.06 -1.59
CA ARG A 12 18.72 -9.74 -1.06
C ARG A 12 18.57 -9.51 0.43
N ILE A 13 18.07 -10.48 1.21
CA ILE A 13 18.18 -10.42 2.67
C ILE A 13 19.13 -11.52 3.10
N HIS A 14 20.32 -11.08 3.51
CA HIS A 14 21.41 -11.84 4.13
C HIS A 14 21.08 -13.26 4.59
N GLY A 15 21.84 -14.23 4.07
CA GLY A 15 21.97 -15.56 4.66
C GLY A 15 21.48 -16.67 3.74
N ASN A 16 22.43 -17.45 3.23
CA ASN A 16 22.24 -18.70 2.52
C ASN A 16 21.45 -19.70 3.39
N MET A 17 20.11 -19.62 3.41
CA MET A 17 19.27 -20.51 4.21
C MET A 17 18.90 -21.74 3.37
N TYR A 18 19.81 -22.71 3.31
CA TYR A 18 19.49 -24.06 2.86
C TYR A 18 18.38 -24.64 3.75
N VAL A 19 17.22 -24.94 3.17
CA VAL A 19 16.15 -25.65 3.86
C VAL A 19 16.40 -27.15 3.65
N ARG A 20 16.71 -27.89 4.71
CA ARG A 20 16.72 -29.36 4.65
C ARG A 20 15.30 -29.83 4.32
N PHE A 21 15.15 -30.46 3.15
CA PHE A 21 13.92 -31.06 2.67
C PHE A 21 13.63 -32.36 3.46
N GLY A 22 13.03 -32.21 4.64
CA GLY A 22 12.61 -33.33 5.48
C GLY A 22 11.33 -32.99 6.23
N GLY A 23 10.17 -33.12 5.56
CA GLY A 23 8.84 -33.02 6.17
C GLY A 23 7.90 -31.92 5.63
N ARG A 24 6.60 -32.24 5.58
CA ARG A 24 5.42 -31.46 5.11
C ARG A 24 5.72 -30.04 4.60
N LEU A 25 5.88 -29.93 3.28
CA LEU A 25 6.22 -28.70 2.55
C LEU A 25 5.31 -27.50 2.88
N VAL A 26 4.01 -27.76 3.01
CA VAL A 26 2.99 -26.73 3.27
C VAL A 26 3.14 -26.12 4.67
N GLU A 27 3.36 -26.94 5.69
CA GLU A 27 3.50 -26.47 7.09
C GLU A 27 4.76 -25.62 7.29
N THR A 28 5.88 -26.03 6.68
CA THR A 28 7.13 -25.27 6.76
C THR A 28 7.06 -23.95 6.00
N TYR A 29 6.33 -23.90 4.89
CA TYR A 29 6.05 -22.66 4.16
C TYR A 29 5.19 -21.69 4.97
N HIS A 30 4.04 -22.14 5.50
CA HIS A 30 3.16 -21.29 6.32
C HIS A 30 3.88 -20.72 7.54
N ARG A 31 4.67 -21.54 8.25
CA ARG A 31 5.43 -21.08 9.43
C ARG A 31 6.48 -20.02 9.08
N LYS A 32 7.07 -20.07 7.88
CA LYS A 32 8.05 -19.09 7.41
C LYS A 32 7.38 -17.80 6.97
N VAL A 33 6.30 -17.88 6.19
CA VAL A 33 5.53 -16.70 5.76
C VAL A 33 4.95 -15.96 6.96
N ALA A 34 4.41 -16.67 7.96
CA ALA A 34 3.90 -16.07 9.19
C ALA A 34 4.97 -15.34 10.03
N LYS A 35 6.24 -15.73 9.88
CA LYS A 35 7.38 -15.10 10.58
C LYS A 35 8.07 -14.01 9.75
N ARG A 36 7.63 -13.74 8.52
CA ARG A 36 8.21 -12.68 7.70
C ARG A 36 7.86 -11.32 8.27
N CYS A 37 8.77 -10.37 8.12
CA CYS A 37 8.49 -8.99 8.46
C CYS A 37 7.64 -8.35 7.36
N TRP A 38 6.63 -7.57 7.74
CA TRP A 38 5.76 -6.84 6.81
C TRP A 38 6.50 -6.07 5.69
N PRO A 39 7.63 -5.39 5.96
CA PRO A 39 8.37 -4.69 4.92
C PRO A 39 8.95 -5.60 3.83
N SER A 40 9.29 -6.86 4.13
CA SER A 40 9.80 -7.77 3.10
C SER A 40 8.68 -8.23 2.17
N LEU A 41 7.50 -8.51 2.72
CA LEU A 41 6.33 -8.91 1.93
C LEU A 41 5.88 -7.80 0.97
N LEU A 42 5.87 -6.54 1.42
CA LEU A 42 5.48 -5.41 0.57
C LEU A 42 6.44 -5.19 -0.62
N LYS A 43 7.73 -5.50 -0.45
CA LYS A 43 8.71 -5.44 -1.54
C LYS A 43 8.48 -6.55 -2.57
N GLU A 44 8.24 -7.77 -2.11
CA GLU A 44 7.89 -8.89 -3.00
C GLU A 44 6.63 -8.55 -3.83
N ILE A 45 5.59 -7.99 -3.20
CA ILE A 45 4.38 -7.56 -3.90
C ILE A 45 4.68 -6.41 -4.88
N ALA A 46 5.53 -5.46 -4.52
CA ALA A 46 5.93 -4.36 -5.40
C ALA A 46 6.60 -4.88 -6.68
N ASP A 47 7.51 -5.84 -6.53
CA ASP A 47 8.23 -6.46 -7.65
C ASP A 47 7.28 -7.23 -8.58
N LEU A 48 6.34 -8.00 -8.00
CA LEU A 48 5.31 -8.73 -8.76
C LEU A 48 4.38 -7.79 -9.54
N CYS A 49 4.02 -6.64 -8.95
CA CYS A 49 3.15 -5.66 -9.60
C CYS A 49 3.90 -4.68 -10.52
N GLY A 50 5.24 -4.78 -10.63
CA GLY A 50 6.05 -3.86 -11.43
C GLY A 50 6.10 -2.42 -10.88
N ILE A 51 5.85 -2.24 -9.58
CA ILE A 51 5.83 -0.92 -8.94
C ILE A 51 7.26 -0.50 -8.60
N ARG A 52 7.78 0.49 -9.32
CA ARG A 52 9.15 1.01 -9.13
C ARG A 52 9.37 1.82 -7.84
N LYS A 53 8.29 2.21 -7.15
CA LYS A 53 8.37 2.95 -5.87
C LYS A 53 8.49 1.98 -4.71
N ASN A 54 9.29 2.35 -3.71
CA ASN A 54 9.42 1.58 -2.48
C ASN A 54 8.08 1.57 -1.71
N LEU A 55 7.44 0.40 -1.64
CA LEU A 55 6.19 0.21 -0.91
C LEU A 55 6.49 0.07 0.59
N THR A 56 5.91 0.98 1.37
CA THR A 56 5.95 0.96 2.82
C THR A 56 4.55 1.15 3.37
N THR A 57 4.34 0.85 4.65
CA THR A 57 3.07 1.14 5.34
C THR A 57 2.77 2.66 5.35
N HIS A 58 3.80 3.50 5.43
CA HIS A 58 3.66 4.95 5.28
C HIS A 58 3.18 5.33 3.87
N THR A 59 3.74 4.73 2.82
CA THR A 59 3.29 4.94 1.43
C THR A 59 1.81 4.58 1.29
N ALA A 60 1.38 3.44 1.83
CA ALA A 60 -0.02 3.02 1.78
C ALA A 60 -0.95 4.01 2.49
N ARG A 61 -0.53 4.54 3.66
CA ARG A 61 -1.28 5.58 4.39
C ARG A 61 -1.43 6.87 3.58
N HIS A 62 -0.38 7.31 2.88
CA HIS A 62 -0.45 8.49 2.01
C HIS A 62 -1.37 8.27 0.80
N SER A 63 -1.32 7.07 0.21
CA SER A 63 -2.21 6.68 -0.90
C SER A 63 -3.68 6.64 -0.47
N PHE A 64 -3.97 6.10 0.72
CA PHE A 64 -5.32 6.11 1.28
C PHE A 64 -5.86 7.54 1.45
N ALA A 65 -5.06 8.43 2.06
CA ALA A 65 -5.48 9.81 2.29
C ALA A 65 -5.76 10.56 0.99
N SER A 66 -4.88 10.44 -0.01
CA SER A 66 -4.93 11.26 -1.23
C SER A 66 -5.89 10.69 -2.28
N VAL A 67 -5.77 9.40 -2.58
CA VAL A 67 -6.51 8.76 -3.68
C VAL A 67 -7.86 8.22 -3.21
N ILE A 68 -7.91 7.56 -2.04
CA ILE A 68 -9.16 6.91 -1.61
C ILE A 68 -10.07 7.90 -0.90
N ALA A 69 -9.57 8.70 0.04
CA ALA A 69 -10.43 9.57 0.82
C ALA A 69 -10.72 10.89 0.08
N LEU A 70 -9.68 11.65 -0.25
CA LEU A 70 -9.86 12.99 -0.83
C LEU A 70 -10.40 12.97 -2.26
N SER A 71 -9.99 12.01 -3.10
CA SER A 71 -10.53 11.94 -4.48
C SER A 71 -12.00 11.49 -4.54
N ASN A 72 -12.53 10.91 -3.45
CA ASN A 72 -13.94 10.53 -3.30
C ASN A 72 -14.74 11.55 -2.47
N ASN A 73 -14.32 12.82 -2.47
CA ASN A 73 -15.01 13.93 -1.82
C ASN A 73 -15.24 13.76 -0.30
N VAL A 74 -14.41 12.97 0.39
CA VAL A 74 -14.45 12.91 1.84
C VAL A 74 -13.85 14.18 2.42
N SER A 75 -14.58 14.83 3.33
CA SER A 75 -14.11 16.07 3.94
C SER A 75 -12.80 15.88 4.70
N GLN A 76 -11.89 16.82 4.52
CA GLN A 76 -10.57 16.79 5.13
C GLN A 76 -10.52 16.58 6.66
N PRO A 77 -11.44 17.15 7.49
CA PRO A 77 -11.48 16.85 8.93
C PRO A 77 -11.86 15.39 9.21
N ASN A 78 -12.73 14.78 8.40
CA ASN A 78 -13.08 13.36 8.54
C ASN A 78 -11.86 12.49 8.20
N VAL A 79 -11.13 12.82 7.12
CA VAL A 79 -9.88 12.12 6.77
C VAL A 79 -8.83 12.25 7.89
N ALA A 80 -8.69 13.44 8.49
CA ALA A 80 -7.79 13.64 9.62
C ALA A 80 -8.14 12.73 10.81
N LYS A 81 -9.45 12.58 11.10
CA LYS A 81 -9.93 11.70 12.17
C LYS A 81 -9.72 10.22 11.86
N MET A 82 -9.95 9.79 10.61
CA MET A 82 -9.68 8.42 10.15
C MET A 82 -8.19 8.06 10.22
N LEU A 83 -7.32 9.04 9.98
CA LEU A 83 -5.87 8.87 10.10
C LEU A 83 -5.36 9.02 11.54
N GLY A 84 -6.21 9.42 12.49
CA GLY A 84 -5.80 9.68 13.87
C GLY A 84 -4.85 10.88 14.02
N HIS A 85 -4.99 11.88 13.15
CA HIS A 85 -4.21 13.12 13.23
C HIS A 85 -4.79 14.06 14.30
N SER A 86 -3.95 14.52 15.23
CA SER A 86 -4.34 15.49 16.26
C SER A 86 -4.68 16.87 15.70
N SER A 87 -4.24 17.17 14.47
CA SER A 87 -4.51 18.43 13.78
C SER A 87 -4.83 18.20 12.31
N THR A 88 -5.84 18.93 11.82
CA THR A 88 -6.23 18.97 10.40
C THR A 88 -5.14 19.54 9.49
N ARG A 89 -4.18 20.30 10.05
CA ARG A 89 -3.03 20.87 9.33
C ARG A 89 -2.14 19.80 8.69
N MET A 90 -1.97 18.65 9.36
CA MET A 90 -1.21 17.52 8.78
C MET A 90 -1.91 16.92 7.55
N THR A 91 -3.24 17.01 7.51
CA THR A 91 -4.04 16.51 6.38
C THR A 91 -4.16 17.54 5.25
N GLN A 92 -3.93 18.83 5.52
CA GLN A 92 -3.98 19.91 4.51
C GLN A 92 -2.95 19.71 3.40
N HIS A 93 -1.82 19.08 3.72
CA HIS A 93 -0.80 18.79 2.73
C HIS A 93 -1.31 17.88 1.60
N TYR A 94 -2.23 16.95 1.88
CA TYR A 94 -2.80 16.07 0.87
C TYR A 94 -3.84 16.77 -0.02
N ALA A 95 -4.60 17.73 0.54
CA ALA A 95 -5.62 18.46 -0.21
C ALA A 95 -5.03 19.36 -1.31
N LYS A 96 -3.84 19.94 -1.06
CA LYS A 96 -3.12 20.77 -2.05
C LYS A 96 -2.66 20.03 -3.30
N VAL A 97 -2.62 18.70 -3.28
CA VAL A 97 -2.17 17.89 -4.42
C VAL A 97 -3.32 17.63 -5.40
N LEU A 98 -4.56 17.99 -5.04
CA LEU A 98 -5.79 17.61 -5.74
C LEU A 98 -6.54 18.85 -6.28
N ASP A 99 -5.93 19.58 -7.23
CA ASP A 99 -6.62 20.70 -7.90
C ASP A 99 -7.83 20.24 -8.74
N GLN A 100 -7.85 18.96 -9.15
CA GLN A 100 -8.93 18.36 -9.94
C GLN A 100 -10.26 18.23 -9.19
N THR A 101 -10.24 18.20 -7.85
CA THR A 101 -11.47 18.12 -7.04
C THR A 101 -12.30 19.41 -7.11
N ILE A 102 -11.64 20.57 -7.19
CA ILE A 102 -12.32 21.87 -7.23
C ILE A 102 -13.20 21.97 -8.49
N LEU A 103 -12.67 21.51 -9.63
CA LEU A 103 -13.42 21.47 -10.90
C LEU A 103 -14.67 20.58 -10.79
N LYS A 104 -14.55 19.41 -10.16
CA LYS A 104 -15.69 18.50 -9.95
C LYS A 104 -16.74 19.10 -9.02
N ASP A 105 -16.32 19.76 -7.95
CA ASP A 105 -17.22 20.40 -7.00
C ASP A 105 -17.98 21.54 -7.66
N MET A 106 -17.31 22.37 -8.49
CA MET A 106 -17.97 23.44 -9.23
C MET A 106 -18.93 22.92 -10.31
N GLN A 107 -18.59 21.82 -11.01
CA GLN A 107 -19.51 21.15 -11.94
C GLN A 107 -20.76 20.61 -11.23
N ALA A 108 -20.62 20.10 -10.00
CA ALA A 108 -21.77 19.64 -9.21
C ALA A 108 -22.69 20.80 -8.82
N VAL A 109 -22.13 21.95 -8.46
CA VAL A 109 -22.89 23.18 -8.17
C VAL A 109 -23.60 23.70 -9.41
N GLU A 110 -22.91 23.77 -10.55
CA GLU A 110 -23.49 24.19 -11.84
C GLU A 110 -24.73 23.34 -12.19
N LYS A 111 -24.63 22.02 -12.03
CA LYS A 111 -25.74 21.09 -12.30
C LYS A 111 -26.94 21.27 -11.37
N LEU A 112 -26.73 21.72 -10.14
CA LEU A 112 -27.80 22.04 -9.19
C LEU A 112 -28.47 23.38 -9.48
N LEU A 113 -27.73 24.34 -10.04
CA LEU A 113 -28.22 25.68 -10.38
C LEU A 113 -28.84 25.75 -11.78
N SER A 114 -28.56 24.79 -12.65
CA SER A 114 -29.14 24.68 -14.00
C SER A 114 -30.54 24.04 -14.03
N VAL A 115 -31.25 24.04 -12.90
CA VAL A 115 -32.65 23.60 -12.74
C VAL A 115 -33.54 24.83 -12.70
#